data_AF-A0A3B0WV01-F1
#
_entry.id   AF-A0A3B0WV01-F1
#
_cell.length_a   1.000
_cell.length_b   1.000
_cell.length_c   1.000
_cell.angle_alpha   90.00
_cell.angle_beta   90.00
_cell.angle_gamma   90.00
#
_symmetry.space_group_name_H-M   'P 1'
#
loop_
_entity.id
_entity.type
_entity.pdbx_description
1 polymer ?
#
loop_
_entity_poly.entity_id
_entity_poly.type
_entity_poly.pdbx_seq_one_letter_code
_entity_poly.pdbx_strand_id
1 'polypeptide(L)'
;LGRRQAHDQSLLDLWGEHRVSNPPTAPDFMHQFVLAADQFVVKRVINNKDGNSIIAGYHWFGDWGRDTMISLPGLTLTTGRPEIAKNILETYAQFVNEGMLPNRFPDGASQPEYNTIDATFWYFQAIKSYFDATNDEQLVKTIFPKLEEIINAHVEGTRYNIHVDPNDGLLFGGQDGVQLTWMDAKVNNIVITPRIGKPVEVNALWYNALRFMATFAERFGMSNASTYKTMADKVQTSFARFWNADKNYCYDVIDGPSGNDPALRPNQIFAVSLPDSPLTTEQQSAVVDVCAQELLTSHGLRSLAPSDPAYIGIYTGDQWHRDSAYHQGTVWGWLIGPFISAHLKVYQNTAQAEQILFSLVDHLQAVGTGNTSEIFDGDAPFSAKGTIAQAWSVAEILRIFEQIEHLKIKN
;
A
#
# COMPACT_ATOMS: atom_id res chain seq x y z
N LEU A 1 3.84 14.91 32.13
CA LEU A 1 3.73 15.90 31.04
C LEU A 1 5.09 16.25 30.44
N GLY A 2 6.06 16.76 31.19
CA GLY A 2 7.38 17.18 30.64
C GLY A 2 8.12 16.13 29.79
N ARG A 3 8.16 14.85 30.19
CA ARG A 3 8.76 13.78 29.37
C ARG A 3 8.05 13.57 28.02
N ARG A 4 6.72 13.67 27.99
CA ARG A 4 5.93 13.50 26.75
C ARG A 4 6.14 14.69 25.82
N GLN A 5 6.12 15.91 26.36
CA GLN A 5 6.38 17.13 25.59
C GLN A 5 7.79 17.15 25.01
N ALA A 6 8.80 16.70 25.77
CA ALA A 6 10.16 16.59 25.26
C ALA A 6 10.28 15.56 24.13
N HIS A 7 9.58 14.42 24.26
CA HIS A 7 9.51 13.41 23.19
C HIS A 7 8.82 13.96 21.94
N ASP A 8 7.64 14.56 22.09
CA ASP A 8 6.88 15.15 20.99
C ASP A 8 7.71 16.23 20.27
N GLN A 9 8.39 17.11 21.02
CA GLN A 9 9.30 18.10 20.43
C GLN A 9 10.45 17.45 19.68
N SER A 10 11.08 16.40 20.24
CA SER A 10 12.18 15.72 19.57
C SER A 10 11.78 15.06 18.24
N LEU A 11 10.53 14.58 18.13
CA LEU A 11 10.00 14.04 16.87
C LEU A 11 9.82 15.15 15.82
N LEU A 12 9.31 16.31 16.24
CA LEU A 12 9.13 17.45 15.34
C LEU A 12 10.46 18.04 14.89
N ASP A 13 11.44 18.14 15.79
CA ASP A 13 12.79 18.59 15.47
C ASP A 13 13.45 17.63 14.46
N LEU A 14 13.41 16.32 14.73
CA LEU A 14 13.94 15.30 13.83
C LEU A 14 13.29 15.34 12.43
N TRP A 15 11.96 15.46 12.39
CA TRP A 15 11.23 15.62 11.14
C TRP A 15 11.62 16.89 10.40
N GLY A 16 11.72 18.02 11.12
CA GLY A 16 12.12 19.31 10.55
C GLY A 16 13.54 19.30 9.97
N GLU A 17 14.48 18.62 10.63
CA GLU A 17 15.85 18.41 10.14
C GLU A 17 15.90 17.55 8.88
N HIS A 18 15.02 16.55 8.77
CA HIS A 18 14.97 15.63 7.64
C HIS A 18 14.33 16.23 6.38
N ARG A 19 13.38 17.16 6.54
CA ARG A 19 12.61 17.72 5.43
C ARG A 19 13.49 18.41 4.39
N VAL A 20 13.17 18.19 3.13
CA VAL A 20 13.89 18.82 2.00
C VAL A 20 13.65 20.30 1.86
N SER A 21 12.51 20.82 2.30
CA SER A 21 12.15 22.22 2.17
C SER A 21 12.77 23.11 3.24
N ASN A 22 13.83 22.71 3.93
CA ASN A 22 14.30 23.38 5.14
C ASN A 22 15.01 24.73 4.85
N PRO A 23 14.46 25.92 5.19
CA PRO A 23 13.06 26.29 5.45
C PRO A 23 12.42 27.10 4.28
N PRO A 24 11.12 26.86 3.92
CA PRO A 24 9.99 27.47 4.62
C PRO A 24 9.09 26.46 5.38
N THR A 25 8.42 26.97 6.42
CA THR A 25 7.60 26.23 7.40
C THR A 25 6.49 25.40 6.77
N ALA A 26 6.39 24.11 7.12
CA ALA A 26 5.24 23.27 6.77
C ALA A 26 3.96 23.83 7.40
N PRO A 27 2.78 23.52 6.84
CA PRO A 27 1.51 23.79 7.51
C PRO A 27 1.45 23.15 8.90
N ASP A 28 0.92 23.86 9.90
CA ASP A 28 0.90 23.42 11.31
C ASP A 28 0.22 22.05 11.51
N PHE A 29 -0.77 21.71 10.69
CA PHE A 29 -1.46 20.43 10.80
C PHE A 29 -0.57 19.23 10.48
N MET A 30 0.53 19.43 9.74
CA MET A 30 1.50 18.35 9.46
C MET A 30 2.24 17.92 10.73
N HIS A 31 2.47 18.83 11.68
CA HIS A 31 3.03 18.47 12.99
C HIS A 31 2.17 17.41 13.69
N GLN A 32 0.84 17.53 13.59
CA GLN A 32 -0.07 16.58 14.20
C GLN A 32 0.07 15.18 13.58
N PHE A 33 0.27 15.08 12.26
CA PHE A 33 0.51 13.79 11.60
C PHE A 33 1.83 13.14 12.01
N VAL A 34 2.89 13.94 12.20
CA VAL A 34 4.18 13.43 12.73
C VAL A 34 3.99 12.83 14.13
N LEU A 35 3.25 13.52 15.00
CA LEU A 35 2.94 13.01 16.34
C LEU A 35 2.01 11.79 16.31
N ALA A 36 1.07 11.73 15.36
CA ALA A 36 0.20 10.58 15.14
C ALA A 36 1.00 9.35 14.69
N ALA A 37 1.99 9.54 13.81
CA ALA A 37 2.80 8.45 13.28
C ALA A 37 3.54 7.66 14.37
N ASP A 38 4.03 8.36 15.40
CA ASP A 38 4.68 7.74 16.56
C ASP A 38 3.76 6.79 17.34
N GLN A 39 2.45 7.01 17.32
CA GLN A 39 1.49 6.20 18.09
C GLN A 39 1.40 4.76 17.59
N PHE A 40 1.66 4.53 16.30
CA PHE A 40 1.57 3.20 15.69
C PHE A 40 2.87 2.40 15.83
N VAL A 41 3.99 3.05 16.09
CA VAL A 41 5.30 2.40 16.23
C VAL A 41 5.46 1.87 17.66
N VAL A 42 5.43 0.55 17.80
CA VAL A 42 5.53 -0.11 19.11
C VAL A 42 6.84 -0.86 19.25
N LYS A 43 7.33 -0.96 20.49
CA LYS A 43 8.45 -1.84 20.85
C LYS A 43 7.92 -3.25 21.11
N ARG A 44 8.57 -4.25 20.54
CA ARG A 44 8.26 -5.68 20.71
C ARG A 44 9.53 -6.43 21.08
N VAL A 45 9.38 -7.58 21.71
CA VAL A 45 10.47 -8.56 21.83
C VAL A 45 10.24 -9.62 20.78
N ILE A 46 11.16 -9.74 19.83
CA ILE A 46 11.04 -10.64 18.68
C ILE A 46 12.25 -11.55 18.69
N ASN A 47 12.03 -12.87 18.77
CA ASN A 47 13.10 -13.87 18.91
C ASN A 47 14.10 -13.53 20.06
N ASN A 48 13.57 -13.12 21.22
CA ASN A 48 14.33 -12.68 22.40
C ASN A 48 15.24 -11.46 22.20
N LYS A 49 14.96 -10.62 21.19
CA LYS A 49 15.66 -9.35 20.94
C LYS A 49 14.67 -8.20 20.91
N ASP A 50 15.13 -7.02 21.31
CA ASP A 50 14.35 -5.79 21.17
C ASP A 50 14.15 -5.48 19.68
N GLY A 51 12.89 -5.27 19.30
CA GLY A 51 12.47 -4.98 17.93
C GLY A 51 11.36 -3.95 17.90
N ASN A 52 11.01 -3.54 16.68
CA ASN A 52 9.90 -2.63 16.42
C ASN A 52 8.82 -3.33 15.59
N SER A 53 7.60 -2.84 15.73
CA SER A 53 6.50 -3.21 14.85
C SER A 53 5.53 -2.05 14.68
N ILE A 54 4.58 -2.21 13.76
CA ILE A 54 3.53 -1.24 13.46
C ILE A 54 2.18 -1.88 13.82
N ILE A 55 1.43 -1.21 14.68
CA ILE A 55 0.01 -1.52 14.91
C ILE A 55 -0.79 -0.94 13.77
N ALA A 56 -1.60 -1.76 13.08
CA ALA A 56 -2.34 -1.33 11.89
C ALA A 56 -3.37 -0.24 12.20
N GLY A 57 -4.01 -0.28 13.38
CA GLY A 57 -4.89 0.79 13.82
C GLY A 57 -5.55 0.58 15.17
N TYR A 58 -5.92 1.71 15.78
CA TYR A 58 -6.56 1.76 17.09
C TYR A 58 -8.07 1.96 16.99
N HIS A 59 -8.86 1.25 17.77
CA HIS A 59 -8.48 0.58 19.03
C HIS A 59 -8.54 -0.96 19.01
N TRP A 60 -8.54 -1.61 17.83
CA TRP A 60 -8.75 -3.07 17.77
C TRP A 60 -7.84 -3.88 16.84
N PHE A 61 -6.97 -3.25 16.04
CA PHE A 61 -6.02 -4.02 15.23
C PHE A 61 -4.70 -4.25 15.98
N GLY A 62 -4.02 -5.33 15.61
CA GLY A 62 -2.65 -5.64 15.99
C GLY A 62 -1.70 -5.44 14.81
N ASP A 63 -0.70 -6.31 14.71
CA ASP A 63 0.35 -6.27 13.70
C ASP A 63 -0.13 -6.99 12.42
N TRP A 64 -0.30 -6.23 11.33
CA TRP A 64 -0.65 -6.74 10.01
C TRP A 64 0.48 -6.45 9.01
N GLY A 65 0.93 -7.48 8.29
CA GLY A 65 2.08 -7.38 7.40
C GLY A 65 1.85 -6.42 6.24
N ARG A 66 0.66 -6.48 5.62
CA ARG A 66 0.27 -5.56 4.55
C ARG A 66 0.31 -4.10 5.03
N ASP A 67 -0.43 -3.79 6.08
CA ASP A 67 -0.49 -2.45 6.67
C ASP A 67 0.88 -1.95 7.10
N THR A 68 1.70 -2.83 7.70
CA THR A 68 3.08 -2.50 8.08
C THR A 68 3.89 -2.05 6.87
N MET A 69 3.88 -2.82 5.77
CA MET A 69 4.72 -2.50 4.61
C MET A 69 4.25 -1.27 3.85
N ILE A 70 2.94 -1.02 3.79
CA ILE A 70 2.38 0.22 3.22
C ILE A 70 2.70 1.42 4.11
N SER A 71 2.58 1.26 5.44
CA SER A 71 2.75 2.38 6.38
C SER A 71 4.21 2.73 6.64
N LEU A 72 5.12 1.76 6.53
CA LEU A 72 6.51 1.90 6.97
C LEU A 72 7.21 3.15 6.39
N PRO A 73 7.14 3.46 5.08
CA PRO A 73 7.81 4.64 4.53
C PRO A 73 7.34 5.94 5.19
N GLY A 74 6.02 6.16 5.27
CA GLY A 74 5.45 7.39 5.82
C GLY A 74 5.63 7.52 7.33
N LEU A 75 5.52 6.42 8.07
CA LEU A 75 5.65 6.44 9.54
C LEU A 75 7.09 6.54 10.02
N THR A 76 8.07 6.14 9.22
CA THR A 76 9.47 6.04 9.66
C THR A 76 10.39 6.91 8.84
N LEU A 77 10.49 6.67 7.53
CA LEU A 77 11.43 7.36 6.64
C LEU A 77 11.13 8.85 6.57
N THR A 78 9.90 9.21 6.21
CA THR A 78 9.47 10.62 6.13
C THR A 78 9.59 11.35 7.46
N THR A 79 9.56 10.63 8.60
CA THR A 79 9.75 11.20 9.94
C THR A 79 11.20 11.21 10.44
N GLY A 80 12.16 10.86 9.58
CA GLY A 80 13.59 10.85 9.93
C GLY A 80 14.03 9.68 10.82
N ARG A 81 13.31 8.54 10.82
CA ARG A 81 13.55 7.37 11.69
C ARG A 81 13.92 6.09 10.91
N PRO A 82 14.97 6.11 10.06
CA PRO A 82 15.31 4.98 9.20
C PRO A 82 15.78 3.73 9.97
N GLU A 83 16.31 3.87 11.19
CA GLU A 83 16.72 2.76 12.04
C GLU A 83 15.53 1.87 12.45
N ILE A 84 14.35 2.47 12.67
CA ILE A 84 13.12 1.73 12.96
C ILE A 84 12.68 0.96 11.72
N ALA A 85 12.72 1.60 10.55
CA ALA A 85 12.41 0.97 9.26
C ALA A 85 13.29 -0.27 9.03
N LYS A 86 14.61 -0.12 9.21
CA LYS A 86 15.59 -1.21 9.08
C LYS A 86 15.26 -2.39 9.98
N ASN A 87 15.01 -2.14 11.27
CA ASN A 87 14.68 -3.19 12.23
C ASN A 87 13.43 -3.98 11.82
N ILE A 88 12.37 -3.28 11.39
CA ILE A 88 11.14 -3.92 10.92
C ILE A 88 11.42 -4.76 9.66
N LEU A 89 12.15 -4.21 8.68
CA LEU A 89 12.44 -4.93 7.43
C LEU A 89 13.27 -6.21 7.67
N GLU A 90 14.30 -6.15 8.51
CA GLU A 90 15.13 -7.31 8.89
C GLU A 90 14.33 -8.34 9.68
N THR A 91 13.38 -7.88 10.48
CA THR A 91 12.49 -8.75 11.24
C THR A 91 11.56 -9.54 10.32
N TYR A 92 10.85 -8.86 9.41
CA TYR A 92 9.92 -9.51 8.50
C TYR A 92 10.62 -10.51 7.56
N ALA A 93 11.88 -10.28 7.19
CA ALA A 93 12.69 -11.25 6.43
C ALA A 93 12.77 -12.63 7.09
N GLN A 94 12.79 -12.67 8.43
CA GLN A 94 12.88 -13.91 9.22
C GLN A 94 11.56 -14.69 9.24
N PHE A 95 10.44 -14.02 8.95
CA PHE A 95 9.11 -14.63 8.92
C PHE A 95 8.66 -15.00 7.51
N VAL A 96 9.48 -14.82 6.49
CA VAL A 96 9.15 -15.33 5.15
C VAL A 96 9.05 -16.85 5.20
N ASN A 97 7.95 -17.37 4.69
CA ASN A 97 7.68 -18.81 4.71
C ASN A 97 6.92 -19.24 3.45
N GLU A 98 7.47 -20.24 2.74
CA GLU A 98 6.99 -20.65 1.40
C GLU A 98 6.89 -19.45 0.43
N GLY A 99 7.85 -18.52 0.52
CA GLY A 99 7.88 -17.32 -0.30
C GLY A 99 6.86 -16.24 0.06
N MET A 100 6.09 -16.38 1.13
CA MET A 100 5.08 -15.41 1.54
C MET A 100 5.48 -14.69 2.82
N LEU A 101 5.13 -13.41 2.93
CA LEU A 101 5.08 -12.72 4.20
C LEU A 101 3.77 -13.03 4.95
N PRO A 102 3.80 -13.00 6.30
CA PRO A 102 2.58 -13.12 7.07
C PRO A 102 1.66 -11.92 6.86
N ASN A 103 0.36 -12.18 6.73
CA ASN A 103 -0.69 -11.17 6.71
C ASN A 103 -0.95 -10.61 8.12
N ARG A 104 -0.95 -11.48 9.13
CA ARG A 104 -1.29 -11.13 10.52
C ARG A 104 -0.40 -11.86 11.51
N PHE A 105 -0.02 -11.17 12.57
CA PHE A 105 0.55 -11.78 13.78
C PHE A 105 -0.52 -11.77 14.87
N PRO A 106 -1.15 -12.92 15.18
CA PRO A 106 -2.13 -12.98 16.25
C PRO A 106 -1.50 -12.72 17.61
N ASP A 107 -2.27 -12.17 18.55
CA ASP A 107 -1.81 -12.00 19.93
C ASP A 107 -1.48 -13.36 20.59
N GLY A 108 -0.41 -13.40 21.38
CA GLY A 108 0.05 -14.58 22.11
C GLY A 108 1.10 -15.41 21.37
N ALA A 109 1.18 -16.72 21.68
CA ALA A 109 2.17 -17.64 21.10
C ALA A 109 1.69 -18.35 19.82
N SER A 110 0.71 -17.77 19.13
CA SER A 110 0.12 -18.33 17.91
C SER A 110 1.05 -18.14 16.70
N GLN A 111 0.96 -19.05 15.73
CA GLN A 111 1.74 -18.94 14.48
C GLN A 111 1.21 -17.77 13.63
N PRO A 112 2.09 -17.07 12.89
CA PRO A 112 1.66 -16.06 11.91
C PRO A 112 0.75 -16.66 10.83
N GLU A 113 -0.20 -15.85 10.34
CA GLU A 113 -1.15 -16.25 9.30
C GLU A 113 -0.67 -15.76 7.93
N TYR A 114 -0.65 -16.62 6.91
CA TYR A 114 -0.05 -16.34 5.58
C TYR A 114 -1.09 -16.18 4.46
N ASN A 115 -2.29 -15.70 4.75
CA ASN A 115 -3.37 -15.52 3.78
C ASN A 115 -3.32 -14.15 3.06
N THR A 116 -2.21 -13.86 2.37
CA THR A 116 -2.04 -12.60 1.62
C THR A 116 -1.24 -12.82 0.34
N ILE A 117 -1.72 -12.28 -0.78
CA ILE A 117 -0.99 -12.32 -2.07
C ILE A 117 -0.17 -11.04 -2.31
N ASP A 118 -0.51 -9.94 -1.66
CA ASP A 118 0.02 -8.60 -1.94
C ASP A 118 1.05 -8.12 -0.89
N ALA A 119 0.95 -8.53 0.38
CA ALA A 119 1.85 -8.06 1.45
C ALA A 119 3.33 -8.32 1.11
N THR A 120 3.63 -9.48 0.52
CA THR A 120 4.97 -9.84 0.09
C THR A 120 5.55 -8.85 -0.91
N PHE A 121 4.76 -8.33 -1.84
CA PHE A 121 5.26 -7.39 -2.84
C PHE A 121 5.29 -5.95 -2.33
N TRP A 122 4.42 -5.59 -1.38
CA TRP A 122 4.57 -4.35 -0.63
C TRP A 122 5.89 -4.30 0.16
N TYR A 123 6.42 -5.44 0.61
CA TYR A 123 7.74 -5.49 1.24
C TYR A 123 8.87 -5.12 0.28
N PHE A 124 8.80 -5.51 -0.99
CA PHE A 124 9.78 -5.02 -2.00
C PHE A 124 9.70 -3.50 -2.14
N GLN A 125 8.49 -2.93 -2.14
CA GLN A 125 8.30 -1.48 -2.19
C GLN A 125 8.83 -0.77 -0.93
N ALA A 126 8.63 -1.36 0.24
CA ALA A 126 9.16 -0.83 1.50
C ALA A 126 10.70 -0.85 1.52
N ILE A 127 11.34 -1.94 1.05
CA ILE A 127 12.80 -2.02 0.91
C ILE A 127 13.32 -0.99 -0.10
N LYS A 128 12.64 -0.84 -1.25
CA LYS A 128 13.00 0.17 -2.25
C LYS A 128 12.92 1.57 -1.67
N SER A 129 11.84 1.90 -0.97
CA SER A 129 11.66 3.19 -0.30
C SER A 129 12.74 3.44 0.75
N TYR A 130 13.08 2.42 1.55
CA TYR A 130 14.17 2.48 2.51
C TYR A 130 15.52 2.75 1.83
N PHE A 131 15.81 2.02 0.75
CA PHE A 131 17.05 2.23 0.00
C PHE A 131 17.11 3.62 -0.61
N ASP A 132 16.03 4.12 -1.20
CA ASP A 132 15.98 5.46 -1.80
C ASP A 132 16.23 6.56 -0.76
N ALA A 133 15.74 6.37 0.47
CA ALA A 133 15.92 7.32 1.56
C ALA A 133 17.32 7.26 2.20
N THR A 134 17.97 6.10 2.22
CA THR A 134 19.19 5.87 3.05
C THR A 134 20.45 5.55 2.25
N ASN A 135 20.31 5.09 1.01
CA ASN A 135 21.36 4.46 0.21
C ASN A 135 22.07 3.27 0.90
N ASP A 136 21.45 2.63 1.91
CA ASP A 136 22.04 1.48 2.62
C ASP A 136 21.95 0.21 1.74
N GLU A 137 22.93 0.07 0.85
CA GLU A 137 23.11 -1.15 0.04
C GLU A 137 23.36 -2.40 0.89
N GLN A 138 23.94 -2.25 2.09
CA GLN A 138 24.31 -3.40 2.91
C GLN A 138 23.06 -4.09 3.44
N LEU A 139 22.03 -3.34 3.82
CA LEU A 139 20.73 -3.92 4.16
C LEU A 139 20.15 -4.70 2.96
N VAL A 140 20.13 -4.07 1.78
CA VAL A 140 19.56 -4.71 0.58
C VAL A 140 20.31 -6.00 0.26
N LYS A 141 21.65 -5.99 0.26
CA LYS A 141 22.49 -7.20 0.09
C LYS A 141 22.17 -8.29 1.10
N THR A 142 21.91 -7.91 2.35
CA THR A 142 21.62 -8.86 3.44
C THR A 142 20.26 -9.54 3.24
N ILE A 143 19.25 -8.78 2.79
CA ILE A 143 17.89 -9.30 2.56
C ILE A 143 17.75 -9.98 1.19
N PHE A 144 18.59 -9.63 0.21
CA PHE A 144 18.48 -10.08 -1.19
C PHE A 144 18.25 -11.58 -1.37
N PRO A 145 18.99 -12.51 -0.70
CA PRO A 145 18.77 -13.94 -0.85
C PRO A 145 17.34 -14.37 -0.49
N LYS A 146 16.71 -13.66 0.47
CA LYS A 146 15.33 -13.93 0.83
C LYS A 146 14.33 -13.43 -0.22
N LEU A 147 14.65 -12.33 -0.90
CA LEU A 147 13.87 -11.86 -2.04
C LEU A 147 13.96 -12.84 -3.22
N GLU A 148 15.12 -13.44 -3.46
CA GLU A 148 15.27 -14.51 -4.46
C GLU A 148 14.40 -15.73 -4.13
N GLU A 149 14.38 -16.17 -2.86
CA GLU A 149 13.49 -17.23 -2.38
C GLU A 149 12.02 -16.92 -2.66
N ILE A 150 11.60 -15.68 -2.39
CA ILE A 150 10.24 -15.21 -2.67
C ILE A 150 9.93 -15.31 -4.17
N ILE A 151 10.79 -14.78 -5.04
CA ILE A 151 10.56 -14.81 -6.50
C ILE A 151 10.43 -16.26 -6.98
N ASN A 152 11.34 -17.13 -6.56
CA ASN A 152 11.34 -18.54 -6.98
C ASN A 152 10.07 -19.27 -6.51
N ALA A 153 9.65 -19.08 -5.27
CA ALA A 153 8.43 -19.67 -4.74
C ALA A 153 7.16 -19.22 -5.49
N HIS A 154 7.08 -17.95 -5.92
CA HIS A 154 5.97 -17.48 -6.74
C HIS A 154 6.02 -18.02 -8.19
N VAL A 155 7.21 -18.27 -8.73
CA VAL A 155 7.37 -18.91 -10.04
C VAL A 155 6.96 -20.38 -10.01
N GLU A 156 7.37 -21.11 -8.98
CA GLU A 156 7.06 -22.55 -8.80
C GLU A 156 5.62 -22.79 -8.35
N GLY A 157 5.08 -21.85 -7.58
CA GLY A 157 3.77 -21.91 -6.95
C GLY A 157 3.88 -22.04 -5.43
N THR A 158 3.08 -21.25 -4.73
CA THR A 158 2.95 -21.26 -3.27
C THR A 158 1.50 -21.52 -2.85
N ARG A 159 1.16 -21.24 -1.58
CA ARG A 159 -0.17 -21.43 -1.00
C ARG A 159 -1.25 -20.76 -1.83
N TYR A 160 -2.48 -21.26 -1.67
CA TYR A 160 -3.69 -20.66 -2.23
C TYR A 160 -3.65 -20.50 -3.76
N ASN A 161 -2.96 -21.43 -4.43
CA ASN A 161 -2.80 -21.44 -5.88
C ASN A 161 -2.13 -20.17 -6.42
N ILE A 162 -1.26 -19.53 -5.63
CA ILE A 162 -0.51 -18.35 -6.07
C ILE A 162 0.68 -18.83 -6.90
N HIS A 163 0.72 -18.48 -8.19
CA HIS A 163 1.81 -18.88 -9.08
C HIS A 163 1.90 -17.95 -10.30
N VAL A 164 3.08 -17.89 -10.92
CA VAL A 164 3.26 -17.24 -12.23
C VAL A 164 2.67 -18.13 -13.32
N ASP A 165 1.79 -17.58 -14.15
CA ASP A 165 1.33 -18.26 -15.37
C ASP A 165 2.48 -18.26 -16.39
N PRO A 166 2.96 -19.44 -16.82
CA PRO A 166 4.10 -19.54 -17.72
C PRO A 166 3.83 -18.97 -19.12
N ASN A 167 2.57 -18.77 -19.52
CA ASN A 167 2.24 -18.24 -20.84
C ASN A 167 2.49 -16.74 -20.93
N ASP A 168 2.07 -15.99 -19.91
CA ASP A 168 2.07 -14.53 -19.92
C ASP A 168 2.97 -13.89 -18.84
N GLY A 169 3.48 -14.67 -17.88
CA GLY A 169 4.34 -14.18 -16.82
C GLY A 169 3.60 -13.44 -15.70
N LEU A 170 2.26 -13.35 -15.77
CA LEU A 170 1.42 -12.69 -14.77
C LEU A 170 1.18 -13.63 -13.58
N LEU A 171 1.04 -13.04 -12.40
CA LEU A 171 0.74 -13.77 -11.17
C LEU A 171 -0.75 -14.05 -11.09
N PHE A 172 -1.10 -15.34 -11.09
CA PHE A 172 -2.42 -15.84 -10.73
C PHE A 172 -2.45 -16.16 -9.24
N GLY A 173 -3.59 -15.97 -8.59
CA GLY A 173 -3.81 -16.47 -7.24
C GLY A 173 -5.28 -16.52 -6.85
N GLY A 174 -5.55 -17.31 -5.81
CA GLY A 174 -6.89 -17.46 -5.25
C GLY A 174 -7.42 -18.88 -5.37
N GLN A 175 -8.29 -19.21 -4.42
CA GLN A 175 -9.09 -20.42 -4.38
C GLN A 175 -10.39 -20.12 -3.63
N ASP A 176 -11.40 -20.94 -3.83
CA ASP A 176 -12.71 -20.75 -3.20
C ASP A 176 -12.61 -20.61 -1.68
N GLY A 177 -13.34 -19.63 -1.14
CA GLY A 177 -13.42 -19.38 0.30
C GLY A 177 -12.20 -18.70 0.93
N VAL A 178 -11.21 -18.27 0.15
CA VAL A 178 -10.01 -17.57 0.65
C VAL A 178 -9.95 -16.15 0.09
N GLN A 179 -9.65 -15.21 0.97
CA GLN A 179 -9.46 -13.80 0.68
C GLN A 179 -7.98 -13.45 0.82
N LEU A 180 -7.34 -12.99 -0.27
CA LEU A 180 -5.89 -12.82 -0.34
C LEU A 180 -5.43 -11.38 -0.57
N THR A 181 -6.23 -10.57 -1.25
CA THR A 181 -5.91 -9.17 -1.56
C THR A 181 -6.33 -8.26 -0.41
N TRP A 182 -5.93 -7.00 -0.40
CA TRP A 182 -6.39 -6.02 0.60
C TRP A 182 -7.92 -5.83 0.66
N MET A 183 -8.64 -6.20 -0.40
CA MET A 183 -10.09 -6.35 -0.37
C MET A 183 -10.47 -7.71 0.25
N ASP A 184 -10.30 -7.88 1.56
CA ASP A 184 -10.37 -9.16 2.29
C ASP A 184 -11.53 -9.31 3.29
N ALA A 185 -12.65 -8.61 3.09
CA ALA A 185 -13.86 -8.84 3.88
C ALA A 185 -14.40 -10.27 3.71
N LYS A 186 -14.64 -10.95 4.85
CA LYS A 186 -15.18 -12.31 4.91
C LYS A 186 -16.12 -12.48 6.10
N VAL A 187 -17.32 -13.00 5.85
CA VAL A 187 -18.29 -13.36 6.89
C VAL A 187 -18.48 -14.86 6.90
N ASN A 188 -18.13 -15.51 8.00
CA ASN A 188 -18.09 -16.98 8.11
C ASN A 188 -17.21 -17.57 6.99
N ASN A 189 -17.79 -18.31 6.05
CA ASN A 189 -17.09 -18.90 4.90
C ASN A 189 -17.32 -18.15 3.59
N ILE A 190 -18.01 -17.00 3.62
CA ILE A 190 -18.36 -16.23 2.43
C ILE A 190 -17.36 -15.07 2.29
N VAL A 191 -16.56 -15.11 1.23
CA VAL A 191 -15.71 -13.99 0.82
C VAL A 191 -16.60 -12.98 0.10
N ILE A 192 -16.60 -11.72 0.55
CA ILE A 192 -17.50 -10.69 0.02
C ILE A 192 -17.01 -10.18 -1.33
N THR A 193 -15.70 -9.96 -1.46
CA THR A 193 -15.04 -9.46 -2.68
C THR A 193 -14.00 -10.46 -3.15
N PRO A 194 -14.41 -11.63 -3.70
CA PRO A 194 -13.45 -12.62 -4.17
C PRO A 194 -12.71 -12.08 -5.39
N ARG A 195 -11.38 -12.04 -5.32
CA ARG A 195 -10.50 -11.58 -6.40
C ARG A 195 -9.59 -12.70 -6.88
N ILE A 196 -10.21 -13.86 -7.15
CA ILE A 196 -9.56 -15.05 -7.72
C ILE A 196 -9.26 -14.79 -9.19
N GLY A 197 -8.02 -15.04 -9.62
CA GLY A 197 -7.58 -14.75 -10.98
C GLY A 197 -6.23 -14.04 -10.95
N LYS A 198 -6.06 -13.04 -11.81
CA LYS A 198 -4.91 -12.15 -11.85
C LYS A 198 -5.36 -10.74 -11.46
N PRO A 199 -5.28 -10.33 -10.18
CA PRO A 199 -5.61 -8.97 -9.76
C PRO A 199 -4.64 -7.94 -10.34
N VAL A 200 -5.16 -6.78 -10.75
CA VAL A 200 -4.38 -5.74 -11.45
C VAL A 200 -3.24 -5.17 -10.59
N GLU A 201 -3.49 -4.89 -9.32
CA GLU A 201 -2.51 -4.29 -8.42
C GLU A 201 -1.44 -5.28 -7.97
N VAL A 202 -1.82 -6.55 -7.78
CA VAL A 202 -0.87 -7.63 -7.48
C VAL A 202 0.12 -7.77 -8.63
N ASN A 203 -0.36 -7.70 -9.88
CA ASN A 203 0.50 -7.79 -11.05
C ASN A 203 1.35 -6.52 -11.27
N ALA A 204 0.85 -5.34 -10.90
CA ALA A 204 1.65 -4.11 -10.88
C ALA A 204 2.77 -4.18 -9.83
N LEU A 205 2.47 -4.71 -8.64
CA LEU A 205 3.44 -4.94 -7.58
C LEU A 205 4.47 -6.01 -7.96
N TRP A 206 4.03 -7.11 -8.58
CA TRP A 206 4.89 -8.16 -9.13
C TRP A 206 5.86 -7.62 -10.17
N TYR A 207 5.36 -6.81 -11.11
CA TYR A 207 6.20 -6.11 -12.09
C TYR A 207 7.29 -5.30 -11.40
N ASN A 208 6.91 -4.46 -10.43
CA ASN A 208 7.88 -3.64 -9.70
C ASN A 208 8.86 -4.45 -8.85
N ALA A 209 8.44 -5.60 -8.29
CA ALA A 209 9.34 -6.52 -7.59
C ALA A 209 10.41 -7.10 -8.54
N LEU A 210 10.03 -7.49 -9.76
CA LEU A 210 10.99 -7.97 -10.77
C LEU A 210 11.93 -6.86 -11.25
N ARG A 211 11.43 -5.64 -11.43
CA ARG A 211 12.26 -4.46 -11.77
C ARG A 211 13.26 -4.14 -10.67
N PHE A 212 12.84 -4.22 -9.41
CA PHE A 212 13.70 -4.12 -8.24
C PHE A 212 14.80 -5.18 -8.27
N MET A 213 14.43 -6.45 -8.45
CA MET A 213 15.38 -7.57 -8.47
C MET A 213 16.39 -7.43 -9.60
N ALA A 214 15.95 -7.07 -10.81
CA ALA A 214 16.84 -6.82 -11.94
C ALA A 214 17.86 -5.72 -11.64
N THR A 215 17.39 -4.59 -11.08
CA THR A 215 18.24 -3.42 -10.76
C THR A 215 19.31 -3.77 -9.73
N PHE A 216 18.94 -4.43 -8.63
CA PHE A 216 19.90 -4.75 -7.57
C PHE A 216 20.79 -5.94 -7.92
N ALA A 217 20.29 -6.93 -8.65
CA ALA A 217 21.13 -8.01 -9.17
C ALA A 217 22.23 -7.45 -10.10
N GLU A 218 21.88 -6.52 -11.00
CA GLU A 218 22.87 -5.86 -11.87
C GLU A 218 23.88 -5.05 -11.04
N ARG A 219 23.38 -4.24 -10.10
CA ARG A 219 24.21 -3.43 -9.19
C ARG A 219 25.18 -4.27 -8.35
N PHE A 220 24.80 -5.49 -7.99
CA PHE A 220 25.64 -6.41 -7.22
C PHE A 220 26.45 -7.39 -8.08
N GLY A 221 26.38 -7.29 -9.41
CA GLY A 221 27.13 -8.15 -10.33
C GLY A 221 26.65 -9.61 -10.34
N MET A 222 25.37 -9.85 -10.05
CA MET A 222 24.77 -11.18 -10.00
C MET A 222 24.34 -11.66 -11.39
N SER A 223 24.54 -12.94 -11.69
CA SER A 223 24.32 -13.51 -13.03
C SER A 223 22.84 -13.59 -13.44
N ASN A 224 21.92 -13.61 -12.47
CA ASN A 224 20.47 -13.69 -12.67
C ASN A 224 19.78 -12.35 -12.97
N ALA A 225 20.52 -11.23 -13.02
CA ALA A 225 19.96 -9.92 -13.35
C ALA A 225 19.16 -9.93 -14.68
N SER A 226 19.72 -10.59 -15.70
CA SER A 226 19.08 -10.74 -17.02
C SER A 226 17.79 -11.57 -16.98
N THR A 227 17.71 -12.55 -16.08
CA THR A 227 16.52 -13.37 -15.86
C THR A 227 15.37 -12.52 -15.33
N TYR A 228 15.61 -11.75 -14.27
CA TYR A 228 14.58 -10.87 -13.69
C TYR A 228 14.11 -9.80 -14.66
N LYS A 229 15.04 -9.23 -15.45
CA LYS A 229 14.70 -8.28 -16.52
C LYS A 229 13.78 -8.91 -17.55
N THR A 230 14.11 -10.11 -18.03
CA THR A 230 13.29 -10.85 -19.02
C THR A 230 11.89 -11.15 -18.47
N MET A 231 11.78 -11.54 -17.20
CA MET A 231 10.49 -11.75 -16.53
C MET A 231 9.69 -10.44 -16.47
N ALA A 232 10.32 -9.33 -16.09
CA ALA A 232 9.66 -8.03 -16.02
C ALA A 232 9.16 -7.56 -17.39
N ASP A 233 9.97 -7.70 -18.44
CA ASP A 233 9.62 -7.31 -19.81
C ASP A 233 8.43 -8.15 -20.34
N LYS A 234 8.36 -9.43 -19.96
CA LYS A 234 7.21 -10.30 -20.26
C LYS A 234 5.95 -9.81 -19.54
N VAL A 235 6.04 -9.51 -18.24
CA VAL A 235 4.91 -8.96 -17.47
C VAL A 235 4.44 -7.64 -18.08
N GLN A 236 5.34 -6.73 -18.43
CA GLN A 236 5.01 -5.45 -19.06
C GLN A 236 4.22 -5.66 -20.36
N THR A 237 4.68 -6.57 -21.23
CA THR A 237 4.00 -6.89 -22.49
C THR A 237 2.60 -7.46 -22.22
N SER A 238 2.50 -8.41 -21.29
CA SER A 238 1.25 -9.08 -20.94
C SER A 238 0.28 -8.20 -20.15
N PHE A 239 0.76 -7.13 -19.52
CA PHE A 239 -0.08 -6.20 -18.77
C PHE A 239 -1.13 -5.52 -19.67
N ALA A 240 -0.88 -5.45 -20.98
CA ALA A 240 -1.86 -5.00 -21.96
C ALA A 240 -3.20 -5.77 -21.90
N ARG A 241 -3.20 -7.01 -21.39
CA ARG A 241 -4.42 -7.81 -21.17
C ARG A 241 -5.38 -7.21 -20.14
N PHE A 242 -4.87 -6.40 -19.20
CA PHE A 242 -5.70 -5.69 -18.23
C PHE A 242 -6.46 -4.53 -18.86
N TRP A 243 -6.03 -4.00 -20.01
CA TRP A 243 -6.67 -2.81 -20.58
C TRP A 243 -8.04 -3.13 -21.19
N ASN A 244 -9.09 -2.49 -20.67
CA ASN A 244 -10.42 -2.53 -21.26
C ASN A 244 -10.62 -1.32 -22.17
N ALA A 245 -10.42 -1.52 -23.48
CA ALA A 245 -10.49 -0.45 -24.47
C ALA A 245 -11.87 0.22 -24.56
N ASP A 246 -12.96 -0.53 -24.35
CA ASP A 246 -14.33 -0.03 -24.43
C ASP A 246 -14.67 0.91 -23.26
N LYS A 247 -14.04 0.68 -22.11
CA LYS A 247 -14.25 1.43 -20.87
C LYS A 247 -13.17 2.46 -20.58
N ASN A 248 -12.04 2.39 -21.29
CA ASN A 248 -10.90 3.26 -21.15
C ASN A 248 -10.25 3.22 -19.74
N TYR A 249 -10.24 2.03 -19.13
CA TYR A 249 -9.60 1.76 -17.84
C TYR A 249 -9.24 0.26 -17.71
N CYS A 250 -8.55 -0.17 -16.65
CA CYS A 250 -8.17 -1.57 -16.49
C CYS A 250 -9.30 -2.44 -15.92
N TYR A 251 -9.45 -3.68 -16.42
CA TYR A 251 -10.14 -4.74 -15.67
C TYR A 251 -9.52 -4.88 -14.27
N ASP A 252 -10.35 -5.07 -13.25
CA ASP A 252 -9.86 -5.20 -11.87
C ASP A 252 -9.16 -6.55 -11.64
N VAL A 253 -9.70 -7.60 -12.25
CA VAL A 253 -9.17 -8.96 -12.26
C VAL A 253 -9.35 -9.53 -13.66
N ILE A 254 -8.32 -10.21 -14.19
CA ILE A 254 -8.45 -11.00 -15.42
C ILE A 254 -8.32 -12.50 -15.12
N ASP A 255 -8.82 -13.33 -16.04
CA ASP A 255 -8.79 -14.80 -15.91
C ASP A 255 -9.44 -15.31 -14.60
N GLY A 256 -10.45 -14.59 -14.10
CA GLY A 256 -11.23 -15.02 -12.94
C GLY A 256 -12.23 -16.13 -13.29
N PRO A 257 -12.89 -16.74 -12.28
CA PRO A 257 -13.85 -17.82 -12.49
C PRO A 257 -15.01 -17.49 -13.45
N SER A 258 -15.37 -16.21 -13.55
CA SER A 258 -16.43 -15.71 -14.45
C SER A 258 -15.89 -14.91 -15.65
N GLY A 259 -14.59 -15.00 -15.93
CA GLY A 259 -13.89 -14.17 -16.92
C GLY A 259 -13.27 -12.92 -16.31
N ASN A 260 -13.08 -11.89 -17.13
CA ASN A 260 -12.48 -10.62 -16.71
C ASN A 260 -13.52 -9.75 -15.99
N ASP A 261 -13.15 -9.19 -14.84
CA ASP A 261 -13.99 -8.32 -14.03
C ASP A 261 -13.87 -6.85 -14.52
N PRO A 262 -14.92 -6.27 -15.12
CA PRO A 262 -14.92 -4.90 -15.64
C PRO A 262 -15.23 -3.84 -14.58
N ALA A 263 -15.40 -4.21 -13.30
CA ALA A 263 -15.71 -3.28 -12.22
C ALA A 263 -14.66 -2.16 -12.13
N LEU A 264 -15.14 -0.91 -12.10
CA LEU A 264 -14.27 0.23 -11.90
C LEU A 264 -13.91 0.34 -10.41
N ARG A 265 -12.69 -0.08 -10.10
CA ARG A 265 -12.10 -0.08 -8.75
C ARG A 265 -10.79 0.73 -8.72
N PRO A 266 -10.36 1.19 -7.54
CA PRO A 266 -9.15 2.01 -7.42
C PRO A 266 -7.86 1.20 -7.57
N ASN A 267 -7.91 -0.14 -7.60
CA ASN A 267 -6.72 -1.01 -7.65
C ASN A 267 -5.80 -0.72 -8.85
N GLN A 268 -6.36 -0.30 -9.98
CA GLN A 268 -5.57 0.09 -11.15
C GLN A 268 -4.65 1.31 -10.91
N ILE A 269 -4.93 2.14 -9.89
CA ILE A 269 -4.08 3.30 -9.56
C ILE A 269 -2.65 2.87 -9.21
N PHE A 270 -2.48 1.66 -8.65
CA PHE A 270 -1.17 1.11 -8.31
C PHE A 270 -0.30 0.86 -9.55
N ALA A 271 -0.91 0.52 -10.69
CA ALA A 271 -0.19 0.38 -11.96
C ALA A 271 0.40 1.71 -12.45
N VAL A 272 -0.09 2.85 -11.95
CA VAL A 272 0.43 4.19 -12.25
C VAL A 272 1.33 4.69 -11.13
N SER A 273 0.94 4.51 -9.87
CA SER A 273 1.58 5.13 -8.70
C SER A 273 2.92 4.51 -8.32
N LEU A 274 3.10 3.20 -8.55
CA LEU A 274 4.35 2.49 -8.25
C LEU A 274 5.51 2.97 -9.15
N PRO A 275 6.78 2.88 -8.73
CA PRO A 275 7.92 3.46 -9.46
C PRO A 275 7.94 3.16 -10.96
N ASP A 276 7.88 1.87 -11.33
CA ASP A 276 7.81 1.40 -12.71
C ASP A 276 6.35 1.13 -13.10
N SER A 277 5.86 1.76 -14.18
CA SER A 277 4.51 1.51 -14.70
C SER A 277 4.56 0.60 -15.92
N PRO A 278 3.75 -0.48 -15.97
CA PRO A 278 3.60 -1.30 -17.17
C PRO A 278 2.63 -0.68 -18.19
N LEU A 279 1.95 0.42 -17.85
CA LEU A 279 0.99 1.12 -18.72
C LEU A 279 1.66 2.17 -19.60
N THR A 280 1.09 2.41 -20.78
CA THR A 280 1.47 3.55 -21.64
C THR A 280 1.09 4.88 -20.97
N THR A 281 1.72 5.99 -21.38
CA THR A 281 1.45 7.32 -20.81
C THR A 281 -0.02 7.74 -20.98
N GLU A 282 -0.64 7.39 -22.10
CA GLU A 282 -2.06 7.65 -22.37
C GLU A 282 -2.95 6.85 -21.42
N GLN A 283 -2.65 5.58 -21.22
CA GLN A 283 -3.37 4.73 -20.27
C GLN A 283 -3.18 5.22 -18.83
N GLN A 284 -1.98 5.64 -18.43
CA GLN A 284 -1.73 6.20 -17.10
C GLN A 284 -2.61 7.43 -16.85
N SER A 285 -2.71 8.35 -17.83
CA SER A 285 -3.56 9.54 -17.73
C SER A 285 -5.03 9.16 -17.61
N ALA A 286 -5.51 8.26 -18.47
CA ALA A 286 -6.89 7.76 -18.44
C ALA A 286 -7.27 7.11 -17.10
N VAL A 287 -6.36 6.32 -16.51
CA VAL A 287 -6.55 5.70 -15.19
C VAL A 287 -6.67 6.75 -14.09
N VAL A 288 -5.82 7.78 -14.10
CA VAL A 288 -5.89 8.85 -13.10
C VAL A 288 -7.20 9.64 -13.25
N ASP A 289 -7.57 9.98 -14.48
CA ASP A 289 -8.77 10.78 -14.77
C ASP A 289 -10.05 10.06 -14.35
N VAL A 290 -10.19 8.78 -14.69
CA VAL A 290 -11.39 8.02 -14.32
C VAL A 290 -11.48 7.81 -12.81
N CYS A 291 -10.36 7.59 -12.13
CA CYS A 291 -10.33 7.51 -10.66
C CYS A 291 -10.71 8.85 -10.03
N ALA A 292 -10.19 9.96 -10.57
CA ALA A 292 -10.50 11.31 -10.11
C ALA A 292 -11.99 11.64 -10.28
N GLN A 293 -12.58 11.23 -11.39
CA GLN A 293 -13.96 11.52 -11.73
C GLN A 293 -14.96 10.67 -10.92
N GLU A 294 -14.70 9.37 -10.80
CA GLU A 294 -15.72 8.41 -10.33
C GLU A 294 -15.47 7.91 -8.90
N LEU A 295 -14.23 7.95 -8.41
CA LEU A 295 -13.84 7.31 -7.15
C LEU A 295 -13.33 8.29 -6.09
N LEU A 296 -12.69 9.38 -6.49
CA LEU A 296 -12.11 10.35 -5.55
C LEU A 296 -13.18 11.09 -4.75
N THR A 297 -12.92 11.24 -3.47
CA THR A 297 -13.73 12.02 -2.53
C THR A 297 -12.82 12.95 -1.71
N SER A 298 -13.41 13.76 -0.82
CA SER A 298 -12.61 14.56 0.12
C SER A 298 -11.84 13.72 1.14
N HIS A 299 -12.12 12.42 1.27
CA HIS A 299 -11.57 11.54 2.30
C HIS A 299 -10.70 10.39 1.77
N GLY A 300 -10.54 10.25 0.44
CA GLY A 300 -9.87 9.10 -0.18
C GLY A 300 -10.63 8.59 -1.40
N LEU A 301 -10.40 7.34 -1.79
CA LEU A 301 -11.05 6.74 -2.96
C LEU A 301 -12.11 5.72 -2.55
N ARG A 302 -13.23 5.71 -3.27
CA ARG A 302 -14.23 4.63 -3.25
C ARG A 302 -13.60 3.33 -3.69
N SER A 303 -13.95 2.25 -3.00
CA SER A 303 -13.55 0.88 -3.35
C SER A 303 -14.27 0.31 -4.58
N LEU A 304 -15.38 0.90 -4.99
CA LEU A 304 -16.16 0.56 -6.18
C LEU A 304 -16.91 1.81 -6.70
N ALA A 305 -17.01 1.95 -8.02
CA ALA A 305 -17.73 3.07 -8.64
C ALA A 305 -19.23 3.06 -8.30
N PRO A 306 -19.86 4.23 -8.02
CA PRO A 306 -21.29 4.32 -7.70
C PRO A 306 -22.25 3.83 -8.80
N SER A 307 -21.78 3.78 -10.05
CA SER A 307 -22.58 3.25 -11.17
C SER A 307 -22.71 1.72 -11.17
N ASP A 308 -21.89 1.02 -10.38
CA ASP A 308 -21.92 -0.44 -10.32
C ASP A 308 -23.13 -0.93 -9.50
N PRO A 309 -23.89 -1.93 -9.97
CA PRO A 309 -25.04 -2.47 -9.23
C PRO A 309 -24.71 -3.04 -7.85
N ALA A 310 -23.45 -3.43 -7.60
CA ALA A 310 -23.01 -3.94 -6.31
C ALA A 310 -22.58 -2.83 -5.33
N TYR A 311 -22.66 -1.55 -5.73
CA TYR A 311 -22.27 -0.43 -4.88
C TYR A 311 -23.15 -0.30 -3.62
N ILE A 312 -22.49 -0.22 -2.46
CA ILE A 312 -23.07 0.03 -1.15
C ILE A 312 -22.33 1.22 -0.53
N GLY A 313 -22.94 2.40 -0.64
CA GLY A 313 -22.34 3.66 -0.21
C GLY A 313 -22.37 3.91 1.30
N ILE A 314 -23.10 3.13 2.11
CA ILE A 314 -23.20 3.36 3.56
C ILE A 314 -22.74 2.11 4.32
N TYR A 315 -21.68 2.26 5.12
CA TYR A 315 -21.14 1.21 5.97
C TYR A 315 -21.81 1.26 7.36
N THR A 316 -22.81 0.40 7.58
CA THR A 316 -23.59 0.37 8.82
C THR A 316 -24.23 -1.00 9.07
N GLY A 317 -24.88 -1.16 10.23
CA GLY A 317 -25.60 -2.38 10.59
C GLY A 317 -24.73 -3.39 11.34
N ASP A 318 -25.13 -4.66 11.27
CA ASP A 318 -24.40 -5.79 11.85
C ASP A 318 -23.13 -6.15 11.05
N GLN A 319 -22.43 -7.20 11.45
CA GLN A 319 -21.22 -7.64 10.75
C GLN A 319 -21.49 -7.94 9.28
N TRP A 320 -22.58 -8.62 8.95
CA TRP A 320 -22.88 -8.99 7.57
C TRP A 320 -23.03 -7.76 6.68
N HIS A 321 -23.83 -6.78 7.11
CA HIS A 321 -24.07 -5.56 6.34
C HIS A 321 -22.80 -4.70 6.19
N ARG A 322 -22.03 -4.58 7.26
CA ARG A 322 -20.76 -3.84 7.27
C ARG A 322 -19.72 -4.49 6.35
N ASP A 323 -19.45 -5.78 6.53
CA ASP A 323 -18.46 -6.50 5.74
C ASP A 323 -18.88 -6.56 4.25
N SER A 324 -20.19 -6.60 3.97
CA SER A 324 -20.73 -6.50 2.60
C SER A 324 -20.43 -5.15 1.93
N ALA A 325 -20.39 -4.05 2.69
CA ALA A 325 -20.10 -2.71 2.18
C ALA A 325 -18.59 -2.38 2.12
N TYR A 326 -17.78 -3.03 2.97
CA TYR A 326 -16.41 -2.65 3.31
C TYR A 326 -15.47 -2.42 2.09
N HIS A 327 -15.64 -3.21 1.03
CA HIS A 327 -14.94 -3.02 -0.25
C HIS A 327 -15.90 -2.90 -1.43
N GLN A 328 -17.14 -2.49 -1.21
CA GLN A 328 -18.17 -2.35 -2.25
C GLN A 328 -18.69 -0.92 -2.34
N GLY A 329 -17.89 0.10 -2.02
CA GLY A 329 -18.30 1.51 -2.14
C GLY A 329 -17.79 2.40 -1.02
N THR A 330 -17.47 1.80 0.14
CA THR A 330 -16.73 2.44 1.22
C THR A 330 -15.46 3.14 0.69
N VAL A 331 -15.20 4.33 1.23
CA VAL A 331 -14.02 5.14 0.91
C VAL A 331 -12.86 4.75 1.82
N TRP A 332 -11.68 4.56 1.23
CA TRP A 332 -10.46 4.20 1.92
C TRP A 332 -9.47 5.37 1.94
N GLY A 333 -9.08 5.79 3.14
CA GLY A 333 -8.27 7.00 3.33
C GLY A 333 -6.85 6.90 2.78
N TRP A 334 -6.19 5.77 3.04
CA TRP A 334 -4.80 5.54 2.59
C TRP A 334 -4.63 5.60 1.06
N LEU A 335 -5.69 5.32 0.28
CA LEU A 335 -5.65 5.38 -1.18
C LEU A 335 -5.39 6.79 -1.73
N ILE A 336 -5.51 7.83 -0.91
CA ILE A 336 -5.15 9.19 -1.32
C ILE A 336 -3.67 9.30 -1.70
N GLY A 337 -2.79 8.57 -1.03
CA GLY A 337 -1.36 8.59 -1.30
C GLY A 337 -1.02 8.02 -2.68
N PRO A 338 -1.41 6.77 -3.01
CA PRO A 338 -1.22 6.22 -4.35
C PRO A 338 -1.87 7.07 -5.44
N PHE A 339 -3.07 7.61 -5.18
CA PHE A 339 -3.75 8.49 -6.15
C PHE A 339 -2.95 9.76 -6.46
N ILE A 340 -2.50 10.49 -5.43
CA ILE A 340 -1.70 11.70 -5.65
C ILE A 340 -0.34 11.35 -6.26
N SER A 341 0.30 10.23 -5.88
CA SER A 341 1.53 9.77 -6.53
C SER A 341 1.34 9.58 -8.03
N ALA A 342 0.22 8.97 -8.44
CA ALA A 342 -0.14 8.78 -9.84
C ALA A 342 -0.42 10.13 -10.54
N HIS A 343 -1.17 11.03 -9.90
CA HIS A 343 -1.43 12.38 -10.40
C HIS A 343 -0.14 13.17 -10.63
N LEU A 344 0.79 13.17 -9.67
CA LEU A 344 2.07 13.84 -9.79
C LEU A 344 2.94 13.25 -10.90
N LYS A 345 2.88 11.93 -11.11
CA LYS A 345 3.59 11.27 -12.20
C LYS A 345 3.09 11.70 -13.57
N VAL A 346 1.77 11.77 -13.74
CA VAL A 346 1.14 12.10 -15.03
C VAL A 346 1.19 13.60 -15.31
N TYR A 347 0.78 14.42 -14.34
CA TYR A 347 0.52 15.84 -14.55
C TYR A 347 1.57 16.78 -13.97
N GLN A 348 2.43 16.29 -13.08
CA GLN A 348 3.41 17.10 -12.33
C GLN A 348 2.80 18.34 -11.65
N ASN A 349 1.49 18.33 -11.40
CA ASN A 349 0.75 19.47 -10.87
C ASN A 349 0.67 19.39 -9.34
N THR A 350 1.65 20.01 -8.68
CA THR A 350 1.78 20.04 -7.21
C THR A 350 0.67 20.86 -6.53
N ALA A 351 0.17 21.92 -7.17
CA ALA A 351 -0.89 22.74 -6.59
C ALA A 351 -2.20 21.96 -6.42
N GLN A 352 -2.57 21.17 -7.44
CA GLN A 352 -3.76 20.32 -7.34
C GLN A 352 -3.56 19.16 -6.37
N ALA A 353 -2.36 18.56 -6.33
CA ALA A 353 -2.01 17.54 -5.35
C ALA A 353 -2.18 18.04 -3.90
N GLU A 354 -1.74 19.27 -3.59
CA GLU A 354 -1.96 19.87 -2.28
C GLU A 354 -3.43 20.13 -1.98
N GLN A 355 -4.21 20.62 -2.94
CA GLN A 355 -5.64 20.81 -2.74
C GLN A 355 -6.36 19.50 -2.38
N ILE A 356 -6.00 18.41 -3.05
CA ILE A 356 -6.53 17.07 -2.77
C ILE A 356 -6.08 16.59 -1.38
N LEU A 357 -4.80 16.75 -1.03
CA LEU A 357 -4.30 16.36 0.28
C LEU A 357 -4.97 17.17 1.41
N PHE A 358 -5.13 18.47 1.21
CA PHE A 358 -5.60 19.39 2.26
C PHE A 358 -7.11 19.26 2.51
N SER A 359 -7.88 18.60 1.63
CA SER A 359 -9.29 18.29 1.91
C SER A 359 -9.48 17.33 3.09
N LEU A 360 -8.43 16.59 3.47
CA LEU A 360 -8.43 15.69 4.62
C LEU A 360 -8.21 16.40 5.95
N VAL A 361 -7.80 17.67 5.95
CA VAL A 361 -7.39 18.39 7.16
C VAL A 361 -8.56 18.55 8.13
N ASP A 362 -9.77 18.78 7.63
CA ASP A 362 -10.96 18.92 8.48
C ASP A 362 -11.23 17.64 9.30
N HIS A 363 -10.87 16.47 8.78
CA HIS A 363 -11.04 15.19 9.49
C HIS A 363 -10.17 15.09 10.75
N LEU A 364 -9.02 15.78 10.82
CA LEU A 364 -8.15 15.78 12.00
C LEU A 364 -8.87 16.26 13.28
N GLN A 365 -9.87 17.13 13.12
CA GLN A 365 -10.65 17.69 14.23
C GLN A 365 -11.96 16.93 14.49
N ALA A 366 -12.27 15.92 13.68
CA ALA A 366 -13.51 15.16 13.76
C ALA A 366 -13.35 13.93 14.68
N VAL A 367 -13.40 12.72 14.13
CA VAL A 367 -13.31 11.46 14.88
C VAL A 367 -11.86 11.06 15.08
N GLY A 368 -11.49 10.69 16.31
CA GLY A 368 -10.12 10.29 16.63
C GLY A 368 -9.14 11.47 16.54
N THR A 369 -9.43 12.56 17.28
CA THR A 369 -8.72 13.84 17.20
C THR A 369 -7.20 13.68 17.03
N GLY A 370 -6.67 14.30 15.99
CA GLY A 370 -5.26 14.26 15.64
C GLY A 370 -4.80 13.00 14.91
N ASN A 371 -5.74 12.18 14.41
CA ASN A 371 -5.50 10.99 13.60
C ASN A 371 -6.44 10.96 12.38
N THR A 372 -6.23 9.95 11.52
CA THR A 372 -7.12 9.65 10.39
C THR A 372 -7.74 8.28 10.56
N SER A 373 -9.03 8.20 10.29
CA SER A 373 -9.78 6.94 10.35
C SER A 373 -9.42 6.03 9.19
N GLU A 374 -9.76 4.76 9.34
CA GLU A 374 -9.49 3.73 8.34
C GLU A 374 -10.31 3.92 7.07
N ILE A 375 -11.62 4.07 7.26
CA ILE A 375 -12.60 4.14 6.19
C ILE A 375 -13.67 5.19 6.46
N PHE A 376 -14.38 5.56 5.40
CA PHE A 376 -15.49 6.50 5.42
C PHE A 376 -16.65 5.93 4.62
N ASP A 377 -17.87 6.35 4.94
CA ASP A 377 -19.02 6.07 4.07
C ASP A 377 -18.69 6.50 2.63
N GLY A 378 -19.13 5.70 1.67
CA GLY A 378 -19.16 6.08 0.27
C GLY A 378 -19.99 7.35 0.10
N ASP A 379 -21.27 7.31 0.38
CA ASP A 379 -22.12 8.48 0.12
C ASP A 379 -21.91 9.60 1.14
N ALA A 380 -22.21 10.83 0.71
CA ALA A 380 -22.20 11.98 1.60
C ALA A 380 -23.11 11.71 2.82
N PRO A 381 -22.70 12.09 4.04
CA PRO A 381 -21.64 13.05 4.35
C PRO A 381 -20.24 12.43 4.58
N PHE A 382 -19.96 11.22 4.08
CA PHE A 382 -18.67 10.54 4.25
C PHE A 382 -18.31 10.31 5.72
N SER A 383 -19.27 9.83 6.53
CA SER A 383 -19.04 9.61 7.96
C SER A 383 -17.85 8.67 8.19
N ALA A 384 -16.96 9.00 9.11
CA ALA A 384 -15.84 8.14 9.50
C ALA A 384 -16.33 6.82 10.12
N LYS A 385 -15.70 5.71 9.73
CA LYS A 385 -16.00 4.33 10.14
C LYS A 385 -14.69 3.57 10.39
N GLY A 386 -14.82 2.30 10.74
CA GLY A 386 -13.65 1.46 11.01
C GLY A 386 -12.90 1.93 12.24
N THR A 387 -11.59 1.71 12.28
CA THR A 387 -10.75 2.26 13.34
C THR A 387 -10.68 3.78 13.26
N ILE A 388 -10.63 4.42 14.43
CA ILE A 388 -10.58 5.87 14.53
C ILE A 388 -9.20 6.43 14.15
N ALA A 389 -8.15 5.60 14.26
CA ALA A 389 -6.77 5.94 13.99
C ALA A 389 -6.11 4.78 13.24
N GLN A 390 -5.72 5.00 11.99
CA GLN A 390 -5.21 3.96 11.11
C GLN A 390 -3.84 4.31 10.53
N ALA A 391 -2.90 3.37 10.66
CA ALA A 391 -1.49 3.55 10.35
C ALA A 391 -1.26 3.96 8.90
N TRP A 392 -1.81 3.21 7.93
CA TRP A 392 -1.57 3.49 6.50
C TRP A 392 -2.18 4.81 6.03
N SER A 393 -3.26 5.29 6.67
CA SER A 393 -3.90 6.55 6.31
C SER A 393 -3.01 7.71 6.74
N VAL A 394 -2.50 7.67 7.97
CA VAL A 394 -1.53 8.66 8.48
C VAL A 394 -0.21 8.60 7.70
N ALA A 395 0.29 7.39 7.43
CA ALA A 395 1.52 7.18 6.70
C ALA A 395 1.48 7.76 5.28
N GLU A 396 0.42 7.46 4.53
CA GLU A 396 0.32 7.91 3.13
C GLU A 396 0.17 9.43 3.04
N ILE A 397 -0.46 10.08 4.01
CA ILE A 397 -0.51 11.56 4.11
C ILE A 397 0.90 12.15 4.31
N LEU A 398 1.70 11.58 5.23
CA LEU A 398 3.07 12.03 5.44
C LEU A 398 3.93 11.81 4.20
N ARG A 399 3.92 10.58 3.66
CA ARG A 399 4.70 10.18 2.49
C ARG A 399 4.41 11.08 1.29
N ILE A 400 3.13 11.37 1.03
CA ILE A 400 2.77 12.18 -0.12
C ILE A 400 3.07 13.66 0.07
N PHE A 401 2.95 14.19 1.29
CA PHE A 401 3.37 15.55 1.57
C PHE A 401 4.85 15.74 1.21
N GLU A 402 5.73 14.86 1.70
CA GLU A 402 7.16 14.88 1.36
C GLU A 402 7.39 14.77 -0.16
N GLN A 403 6.66 13.90 -0.86
CA GLN A 403 6.78 13.76 -2.31
C GLN A 403 6.40 15.06 -3.07
N ILE A 404 5.35 15.76 -2.62
CA ILE A 404 4.96 17.08 -3.16
C ILE A 404 6.09 18.08 -2.95
N GLU A 405 6.66 18.12 -1.73
CA GLU A 405 7.77 19.02 -1.38
C GLU A 405 8.97 18.82 -2.29
N HIS A 406 9.40 17.57 -2.47
CA HIS A 406 10.50 17.23 -3.36
C HIS A 406 10.27 17.69 -4.81
N LEU A 407 9.05 17.54 -5.33
CA LEU A 407 8.75 17.94 -6.70
C LEU A 407 8.73 19.47 -6.85
N LYS A 408 8.26 20.20 -5.84
CA LYS A 408 8.29 21.67 -5.80
C LYS A 408 9.70 22.26 -5.76
N ILE A 409 10.67 21.53 -5.21
CA ILE A 409 12.07 21.98 -5.15
C ILE A 409 12.81 21.67 -6.45
N LYS A 410 12.44 20.59 -7.14
CA LYS A 410 13.05 20.18 -8.41
C LYS A 410 12.62 21.05 -9.59
N ASN A 411 11.40 21.57 -9.55
CA ASN A 411 10.81 22.48 -10.55
C ASN A 411 11.07 23.94 -10.18
#